data_AF-A0A537DKP3-F1
#
_entry.id   AF-A0A537DKP3-F1
#
_cell.length_a   1.000
_cell.length_b   1.000
_cell.length_c   1.000
_cell.angle_alpha   90.00
_cell.angle_beta   90.00
_cell.angle_gamma   90.00
#
_symmetry.space_group_name_H-M   'P 1'
#
loop_
_entity.id
_entity.type
_entity.pdbx_description
1 polymer ?
#
loop_
_entity_poly.entity_id
_entity_poly.type
_entity_poly.pdbx_seq_one_letter_code
_entity_poly.pdbx_strand_id
1 'polypeptide(L)'
;MRNFLALVGRIWEILARRVDNFLMASALAIVGVGLVTLFSASDQNMARVSSQALSLGFALVLMWIVANVAPQQLVRAAVPLYAASVLLLVAVALGGTMVNGSRRWLNL
;
A
#
# COMPACT_ATOMS: atom_id res chain seq x y z
N MET A 1 -7.22 15.92 -32.71
CA MET A 1 -7.77 16.11 -31.34
C MET A 1 -8.58 14.90 -30.83
N ARG A 2 -9.41 14.24 -31.66
CA ARG A 2 -10.25 13.08 -31.28
C ARG A 2 -9.48 11.83 -30.79
N ASN A 3 -8.25 11.62 -31.26
CA ASN A 3 -7.41 10.48 -30.85
C ASN A 3 -6.85 10.61 -29.43
N PHE A 4 -6.52 11.82 -28.98
CA PHE A 4 -5.96 12.06 -27.64
C PHE A 4 -6.99 11.79 -26.54
N LEU A 5 -8.21 12.30 -26.73
CA LEU A 5 -9.33 12.07 -25.80
C LEU A 5 -9.72 10.58 -25.73
N ALA A 6 -9.66 9.87 -26.85
CA ALA A 6 -9.90 8.43 -26.88
C ALA A 6 -8.78 7.63 -26.19
N LEU A 7 -7.54 8.12 -26.24
CA LEU A 7 -6.39 7.50 -25.56
C LEU A 7 -6.50 7.69 -24.05
N VAL A 8 -6.83 8.90 -23.60
CA VAL A 8 -7.10 9.22 -22.19
C VAL A 8 -8.27 8.41 -21.65
N GLY A 9 -9.39 8.33 -22.39
CA GLY A 9 -10.55 7.53 -21.97
C GLY A 9 -10.25 6.03 -21.86
N ARG A 10 -9.44 5.48 -22.78
CA ARG A 10 -9.06 4.07 -22.77
C ARG A 10 -8.09 3.75 -21.64
N ILE A 11 -7.15 4.65 -21.36
CA ILE A 11 -6.25 4.58 -20.19
C ILE A 11 -7.07 4.65 -18.90
N TRP A 12 -8.01 5.58 -18.80
CA TRP A 12 -8.89 5.73 -17.64
C TRP A 12 -9.74 4.49 -17.38
N GLU A 13 -10.32 3.91 -18.43
CA GLU A 13 -11.09 2.68 -18.31
C GLU A 13 -10.25 1.45 -17.93
N ILE A 14 -8.98 1.38 -18.34
CA ILE A 14 -8.09 0.29 -17.91
C ILE A 14 -7.75 0.46 -16.43
N LEU A 15 -7.45 1.70 -16.02
CA LEU A 15 -7.03 2.06 -14.67
C LEU A 15 -8.14 1.96 -13.63
N ALA A 16 -9.39 2.26 -14.02
CA ALA A 16 -10.54 2.26 -13.11
C ALA A 16 -11.33 0.94 -13.10
N ARG A 17 -11.12 0.04 -14.08
CA ARG A 17 -11.98 -1.17 -14.24
C ARG A 17 -11.93 -2.14 -13.06
N ARG A 18 -10.80 -2.19 -12.35
CA ARG A 18 -10.53 -3.19 -11.29
C ARG A 18 -10.68 -2.63 -9.88
N VAL A 19 -10.99 -1.34 -9.75
CA VAL A 19 -11.16 -0.68 -8.47
C VAL A 19 -12.66 -0.54 -8.21
N ASP A 20 -13.16 -1.23 -7.18
CA ASP A 20 -14.55 -1.08 -6.75
C ASP A 20 -14.72 0.24 -6.00
N ASN A 21 -15.57 1.13 -6.53
CA ASN A 21 -15.79 2.46 -6.00
C ASN A 21 -16.34 2.45 -4.56
N PHE A 22 -17.17 1.47 -4.21
CA PHE A 22 -17.78 1.38 -2.88
C PHE A 22 -16.75 0.89 -1.84
N LEU A 23 -15.97 -0.14 -2.19
CA LEU A 23 -14.88 -0.61 -1.33
C LEU A 23 -13.79 0.46 -1.19
N MET A 24 -13.48 1.20 -2.26
CA MET A 24 -12.53 2.31 -2.20
C MET A 24 -13.06 3.44 -1.31
N ALA A 25 -14.32 3.83 -1.44
CA ALA A 25 -14.91 4.89 -0.63
C ALA A 25 -14.92 4.53 0.87
N SER A 26 -15.29 3.30 1.20
CA SER A 26 -15.25 2.81 2.60
C SER A 26 -13.84 2.74 3.15
N ALA A 27 -12.86 2.26 2.37
CA ALA A 27 -11.46 2.28 2.78
C ALA A 27 -10.93 3.70 3.03
N LEU A 28 -11.25 4.65 2.15
CA LEU A 28 -10.87 6.06 2.32
C LEU A 28 -11.55 6.70 3.53
N ALA A 29 -12.80 6.34 3.83
CA ALA A 29 -13.49 6.81 5.03
C ALA A 29 -12.77 6.34 6.31
N ILE A 30 -12.38 5.06 6.35
CA ILE A 30 -11.60 4.50 7.48
C ILE A 30 -10.26 5.22 7.62
N VAL A 31 -9.56 5.48 6.51
CA VAL A 31 -8.31 6.24 6.50
C VAL A 31 -8.52 7.66 7.04
N GLY A 32 -9.59 8.34 6.64
CA GLY A 32 -9.94 9.67 7.13
C GLY A 32 -10.14 9.70 8.64
N VAL A 33 -10.93 8.75 9.17
CA VAL A 33 -11.11 8.60 10.63
C VAL A 33 -9.78 8.28 11.32
N GLY A 34 -8.95 7.42 10.73
CA GLY A 34 -7.61 7.10 11.23
C GLY A 34 -6.68 8.31 11.33
N LEU A 35 -6.72 9.21 10.34
CA LEU A 35 -5.91 10.44 10.36
C LEU A 35 -6.40 11.44 11.41
N VAL A 36 -7.72 11.61 11.56
CA VAL A 36 -8.31 12.48 12.59
C VAL A 36 -7.99 11.96 14.00
N THR A 37 -8.13 10.66 14.22
CA THR A 37 -7.78 10.04 15.51
C THR A 37 -6.29 10.12 15.81
N LEU A 38 -5.43 9.90 14.80
CA LEU A 38 -3.98 10.06 14.94
C LEU A 38 -3.60 11.51 15.30
N PHE A 39 -4.22 12.49 14.64
CA PHE A 39 -4.00 13.90 14.94
C PHE A 39 -4.36 14.22 16.41
N SER A 40 -5.48 13.70 16.89
CA SER A 40 -5.93 13.89 18.27
C SER A 40 -5.03 13.18 19.28
N ALA A 41 -4.54 11.98 18.98
CA ALA A 41 -3.72 11.19 19.90
C ALA A 41 -2.24 11.63 19.91
N SER A 42 -1.78 12.30 18.86
CA SER A 42 -0.37 12.70 18.70
C SER A 42 -0.09 14.12 19.21
N ASP A 43 -0.96 14.69 20.05
CA ASP A 43 -0.82 16.05 20.60
C ASP A 43 -0.54 17.11 19.51
N GLN A 44 -1.31 17.06 18.41
CA GLN A 44 -1.18 17.95 17.24
C GLN A 44 0.19 17.89 16.53
N ASN A 45 0.93 16.79 16.65
CA ASN A 45 2.18 16.62 15.93
C ASN A 45 1.96 16.42 14.41
N MET A 46 2.09 17.52 13.66
CA MET A 46 1.95 17.54 12.20
C MET A 46 2.94 16.61 11.49
N ALA A 47 4.13 16.39 12.05
CA ALA A 47 5.12 15.51 11.44
C ALA A 47 4.67 14.04 11.45
N ARG A 48 3.94 13.62 12.48
CA ARG A 48 3.37 12.27 12.56
C ARG A 48 2.25 12.10 11.53
N VAL A 49 1.36 13.09 11.44
CA VAL A 49 0.25 13.07 10.48
C VAL A 49 0.75 13.10 9.04
N SER A 50 1.74 13.94 8.72
CA SER A 50 2.32 13.99 7.37
C SER A 50 3.07 12.71 7.01
N SER A 51 3.83 12.11 7.94
CA SER A 51 4.48 10.81 7.70
C SER A 51 3.47 9.68 7.45
N GLN A 52 2.34 9.68 8.17
CA GLN A 52 1.26 8.73 7.96
C GLN A 52 0.58 8.97 6.61
N ALA A 53 0.33 10.23 6.24
CA ALA A 53 -0.27 10.58 4.95
C ALA A 53 0.63 10.18 3.76
N LEU A 54 1.95 10.36 3.87
CA LEU A 54 2.91 9.91 2.85
C LEU A 54 2.94 8.39 2.74
N SER A 55 2.95 7.68 3.87
CA SER A 55 2.93 6.21 3.90
C SER A 55 1.64 5.66 3.29
N LEU A 56 0.50 6.29 3.58
CA LEU A 56 -0.80 5.95 2.98
C LEU A 56 -0.83 6.26 1.49
N GLY A 57 -0.29 7.40 1.07
CA GLY A 57 -0.16 7.75 -0.35
C GLY A 57 0.66 6.72 -1.12
N PHE A 58 1.81 6.32 -0.56
CA PHE A 58 2.62 5.24 -1.12
C PHE A 58 1.86 3.92 -1.19
N ALA A 59 1.15 3.53 -0.12
CA ALA A 59 0.36 2.31 -0.09
C ALA A 59 -0.78 2.32 -1.12
N LEU A 60 -1.47 3.46 -1.31
CA LEU A 60 -2.54 3.60 -2.31
C LEU A 60 -1.99 3.50 -3.74
N VAL A 61 -0.83 4.11 -4.02
CA VAL A 61 -0.16 3.97 -5.32
C VAL A 61 0.24 2.51 -5.57
N LEU A 62 0.84 1.86 -4.58
CA LEU A 62 1.23 0.46 -4.69
C LEU A 62 0.02 -0.45 -4.90
N MET A 63 -1.05 -0.26 -4.13
CA MET A 63 -2.32 -0.97 -4.30
C MET A 63 -2.87 -0.79 -5.71
N TRP A 64 -2.85 0.43 -6.23
CA TRP A 64 -3.32 0.73 -7.58
C TRP A 64 -2.49 0.03 -8.66
N ILE A 65 -1.15 0.01 -8.52
CA ILE A 65 -0.27 -0.73 -9.43
C ILE A 65 -0.63 -2.22 -9.41
N VAL A 66 -0.72 -2.82 -8.21
CA VAL A 66 -1.02 -4.25 -8.04
C VAL A 66 -2.42 -4.60 -8.54
N ALA A 67 -3.40 -3.73 -8.33
CA ALA A 67 -4.78 -3.92 -8.81
C ALA A 67 -4.85 -3.99 -10.34
N ASN A 68 -3.93 -3.35 -11.06
CA ASN A 68 -3.87 -3.40 -12.53
C ASN A 68 -3.20 -4.68 -13.07
N VAL A 69 -2.56 -5.50 -12.22
CA VAL A 69 -1.91 -6.74 -12.62
C VAL A 69 -2.94 -7.84 -12.86
N ALA A 70 -2.77 -8.63 -13.92
CA ALA A 70 -3.68 -9.73 -14.22
C ALA A 70 -3.61 -10.82 -13.13
N PRO A 71 -4.74 -11.41 -12.68
CA PRO A 71 -4.74 -12.45 -11.64
C PRO A 71 -3.81 -13.63 -11.93
N GLN A 72 -3.68 -14.02 -13.21
CA GLN A 72 -2.78 -15.10 -13.63
C GLN A 72 -1.31 -14.80 -13.34
N GLN A 73 -0.90 -13.54 -13.44
CA GLN A 73 0.46 -13.09 -13.14
C GLN A 73 0.70 -13.08 -11.63
N LEU A 74 -0.29 -12.66 -10.84
CA LEU A 74 -0.22 -12.70 -9.38
C LEU A 74 -0.06 -14.13 -8.86
N VAL A 75 -0.78 -15.10 -9.42
CA VAL A 75 -0.64 -16.52 -9.04
C VAL A 75 0.76 -17.05 -9.38
N ARG A 76 1.32 -16.69 -10.54
CA ARG A 76 2.70 -17.08 -10.89
C ARG A 76 3.73 -16.43 -9.97
N ALA A 77 3.48 -15.19 -9.53
CA ALA A 77 4.32 -14.48 -8.57
C ALA A 77 4.16 -15.01 -7.13
N ALA A 78 3.11 -15.77 -6.81
CA ALA A 78 2.86 -16.23 -5.45
C ALA A 78 4.00 -17.09 -4.89
N VAL A 79 4.53 -18.03 -5.68
CA VAL A 79 5.64 -18.90 -5.26
C VAL A 79 6.92 -18.10 -4.98
N PRO A 80 7.43 -17.25 -5.90
CA PRO A 80 8.63 -16.46 -5.60
C PRO A 80 8.42 -15.43 -4.48
N LEU A 81 7.23 -14.82 -4.36
CA LEU A 81 6.93 -13.89 -3.26
C LEU A 81 6.89 -14.60 -1.90
N TYR A 82 6.35 -15.82 -1.85
CA TYR A 82 6.35 -16.62 -0.64
C TYR A 82 7.77 -17.00 -0.22
N ALA A 83 8.59 -17.48 -1.17
CA ALA A 83 10.00 -17.79 -0.90
C ALA A 83 10.77 -16.54 -0.41
N ALA A 84 10.57 -15.38 -1.05
CA ALA A 84 11.15 -14.12 -0.62
C ALA A 84 10.72 -13.73 0.80
N SER A 85 9.45 -13.96 1.15
CA SER A 85 8.92 -13.68 2.49
C SER A 85 9.58 -14.57 3.56
N VAL A 86 9.75 -15.86 3.27
CA VAL A 86 10.46 -16.80 4.17
C VAL A 86 11.93 -16.40 4.34
N LEU A 87 12.60 -16.02 3.25
CA LEU A 87 13.97 -15.52 3.31
C LEU A 87 14.08 -14.26 4.17
N LEU A 88 13.09 -13.35 4.09
CA LEU A 88 13.04 -12.16 4.93
C LEU A 88 12.90 -12.51 6.42
N LEU A 89 12.08 -13.52 6.75
CA LEU A 89 11.95 -14.02 8.13
C LEU A 89 13.27 -14.60 8.66
N VAL A 90 13.99 -15.35 7.84
CA VAL A 90 15.33 -15.84 8.18
C VAL A 90 16.29 -14.67 8.40
N ALA A 91 16.26 -13.64 7.54
CA ALA A 91 17.07 -12.44 7.70
C ALA A 91 16.77 -11.69 9.02
N VAL A 92 15.50 -11.57 9.41
CA VAL A 92 15.10 -11.00 10.72
C VAL A 92 15.63 -11.83 11.88
N ALA A 93 15.62 -13.16 11.78
CA ALA A 93 16.14 -14.04 12.84
C ALA A 93 17.65 -13.85 13.06
N LEU A 94 18.41 -13.71 11.97
CA LEU A 94 19.86 -13.57 12.00
C LEU A 94 20.33 -12.15 12.37
N GLY A 95 19.70 -11.11 11.82
CA GLY A 95 20.18 -9.72 11.91
C GLY A 95 19.11 -8.68 12.28
N GLY A 96 17.91 -9.10 12.71
CA GLY A 96 16.85 -8.17 13.11
C GLY A 96 17.17 -7.40 14.39
N THR A 97 16.70 -6.15 14.46
CA THR A 97 16.85 -5.32 15.65
C THR A 97 15.89 -5.78 16.75
N MET A 98 16.39 -5.85 18.00
CA MET A 98 15.56 -6.12 19.16
C MET A 98 14.89 -4.85 19.66
N VAL A 99 13.56 -4.87 19.69
CA VAL A 99 12.74 -3.83 20.32
C VAL A 99 11.77 -4.51 21.28
N ASN A 100 11.69 -4.06 22.53
CA ASN A 100 10.81 -4.63 23.55
C ASN A 100 10.96 -6.16 23.74
N GLY A 101 12.20 -6.68 23.65
CA GLY A 101 12.52 -8.09 23.86
C GLY A 101 12.26 -9.03 22.67
N SER A 102 11.87 -8.52 21.50
CA SER A 102 11.61 -9.34 20.29
C SER A 102 12.34 -8.77 19.06
N ARG A 103 12.87 -9.66 18.21
CA ARG A 103 13.40 -9.32 16.89
C ARG A 103 12.28 -9.40 15.85
N ARG A 104 11.83 -8.26 15.33
CA ARG A 104 10.70 -8.18 14.36
C ARG A 104 10.98 -7.25 13.19
N TRP A 105 11.97 -6.38 13.32
CA TRP A 105 12.26 -5.33 12.36
C TRP A 105 13.64 -5.58 11.75
N LEU A 106 13.69 -5.49 10.43
CA LEU A 106 14.94 -5.26 9.72
C LEU A 106 15.12 -3.75 9.63
N ASN A 107 16.20 -3.23 10.18
CA ASN A 107 16.56 -1.82 10.06
C ASN A 107 17.60 -1.73 8.93
N LEU A 108 17.13 -1.35 7.74
CA LEU A 108 17.95 -1.11 6.54
C LEU A 108 18.11 0.40 6.30
#